data_AF-A0A954EDI0-F1
#
_entry.id   AF-A0A954EDI0-F1
#
_cell.length_a   1.000
_cell.length_b   1.000
_cell.length_c   1.000
_cell.angle_alpha   90.00
_cell.angle_beta   90.00
_cell.angle_gamma   90.00
#
_symmetry.space_group_name_H-M   'P 1'
#
loop_
_entity.id
_entity.type
_entity.pdbx_description
1 polymer ?
#
loop_
_entity_poly.entity_id
_entity_poly.type
_entity_poly.pdbx_seq_one_letter_code
_entity_poly.pdbx_strand_id
1 'polypeptide(L)'
;MKRIWRGNFDCEYRMQAQDRPLTRSRTLALVNARFASRLLPLTAAGDMLWVPEWPHLSIEEQQDLSALCQKQQVQLETASTAREIPGAGWRLEPWGWNNEMRELATLKGWEIHAPSQRLVAWTNSRRTSAQYELEYDIGPPGLGVCTSADELQQILRSCTPNVKWVLKAEFGMSGRERIMGTGSDLSAQQVAWTESRFAAGHALVWEPWLASVGEMSFHYELSQAGEVRFCGVTDLFSDARGQYLRNDAIPVAQWNELRKLWPQSWKVTGEFASSAAQSGYFGPLSIDSMRYADPAGCIHERPLQDVNARWTMGRCILEQFLKSDDSTAGSSIDE
;
A
#
# COMPACT_ATOMS: atom_id res chain seq x y z
N MET A 1 -22.81 -10.69 7.89
CA MET A 1 -22.10 -11.85 7.32
C MET A 1 -20.68 -11.89 7.89
N LYS A 2 -20.13 -13.07 8.17
CA LYS A 2 -18.76 -13.21 8.71
C LYS A 2 -17.71 -13.10 7.61
N ARG A 3 -16.50 -12.64 7.96
CA ARG A 3 -15.41 -12.42 7.00
C ARG A 3 -14.29 -13.43 7.17
N ILE A 4 -13.68 -13.84 6.06
CA ILE A 4 -12.42 -14.58 6.01
C ILE A 4 -11.35 -13.60 5.56
N TRP A 5 -10.41 -13.32 6.45
CA TRP A 5 -9.28 -12.44 6.20
C TRP A 5 -8.10 -13.22 5.64
N ARG A 6 -7.53 -12.73 4.54
CA ARG A 6 -6.41 -13.38 3.85
C ARG A 6 -5.25 -12.43 3.61
N GLY A 7 -4.11 -12.73 4.23
CA GLY A 7 -2.85 -12.01 4.01
C GLY A 7 -2.16 -12.40 2.70
N ASN A 8 -2.58 -11.81 1.58
CA ASN A 8 -1.86 -11.86 0.30
C ASN A 8 -0.97 -10.61 0.15
N PHE A 9 -0.02 -10.44 1.06
CA PHE A 9 0.87 -9.27 1.09
C PHE A 9 1.72 -9.13 -0.18
N ASP A 10 1.79 -10.20 -0.98
CA ASP A 10 2.38 -10.26 -2.32
C ASP A 10 1.50 -9.76 -3.47
N CYS A 11 0.32 -9.19 -3.19
CA CYS A 11 -0.70 -8.85 -4.20
C CYS A 11 -0.21 -7.99 -5.39
N GLU A 12 0.72 -7.06 -5.19
CA GLU A 12 1.24 -6.18 -6.25
C GLU A 12 2.11 -6.91 -7.27
N TYR A 13 2.80 -8.00 -6.89
CA TYR A 13 3.54 -8.82 -7.85
C TYR A 13 2.62 -9.45 -8.89
N ARG A 14 1.37 -9.74 -8.50
CA ARG A 14 0.34 -10.27 -9.41
C ARG A 14 -0.20 -9.22 -10.38
N MET A 15 0.00 -7.93 -10.12
CA MET A 15 -0.42 -6.87 -11.05
C MET A 15 0.52 -6.75 -12.24
N GLN A 16 1.82 -7.07 -12.05
CA GLN A 16 2.79 -7.15 -13.16
C GLN A 16 2.75 -8.50 -13.88
N ALA A 17 2.56 -9.60 -13.15
CA ALA A 17 2.58 -10.94 -13.72
C ALA A 17 1.21 -11.25 -14.36
N GLN A 18 1.00 -10.80 -15.60
CA GLN A 18 -0.13 -11.25 -16.40
C GLN A 18 -0.06 -12.78 -16.57
N ASP A 19 -1.06 -13.48 -16.04
CA ASP A 19 -1.43 -14.88 -16.31
C ASP A 19 -0.41 -16.00 -16.03
N ARG A 20 0.69 -15.73 -15.32
CA ARG A 20 1.61 -16.79 -14.89
C ARG A 20 1.24 -17.35 -13.52
N PRO A 21 1.14 -18.68 -13.36
CA PRO A 21 1.08 -19.29 -12.03
C PRO A 21 2.42 -19.04 -11.32
N LEU A 22 2.47 -18.02 -10.45
CA LEU A 22 3.56 -17.89 -9.50
C LEU A 22 3.45 -19.01 -8.48
N THR A 23 4.37 -19.97 -8.56
CA THR A 23 4.77 -20.74 -7.38
C THR A 23 5.37 -19.74 -6.41
N ARG A 24 4.69 -19.49 -5.29
CA ARG A 24 5.20 -18.57 -4.25
C ARG A 24 6.56 -19.10 -3.78
N SER A 25 7.57 -18.24 -3.82
CA SER A 25 8.85 -18.58 -3.21
C SER A 25 8.67 -18.77 -1.70
N ARG A 26 9.52 -19.59 -1.08
CA ARG A 26 9.52 -19.77 0.37
C ARG A 26 9.58 -18.44 1.13
N THR A 27 10.33 -17.48 0.59
CA THR A 27 10.45 -16.13 1.16
C THR A 27 9.12 -15.38 1.16
N LEU A 28 8.37 -15.41 0.05
CA LEU A 28 7.06 -14.75 -0.03
C LEU A 28 6.02 -15.45 0.86
N ALA A 29 6.05 -16.78 0.91
CA ALA A 29 5.19 -17.55 1.80
C ALA A 29 5.44 -17.19 3.28
N LEU A 30 6.70 -17.06 3.68
CA LEU A 30 7.07 -16.65 5.03
C LEU A 30 6.63 -15.21 5.34
N VAL A 31 6.72 -14.29 4.37
CA VAL A 31 6.18 -12.92 4.53
C VAL A 31 4.68 -12.96 4.80
N ASN A 32 3.92 -13.72 4.02
CA ASN A 32 2.47 -13.83 4.19
C ASN A 32 2.09 -14.40 5.56
N ALA A 33 2.81 -15.42 6.03
CA ALA A 33 2.58 -16.01 7.34
C ALA A 33 2.88 -15.02 8.48
N ARG A 34 4.07 -14.40 8.45
CA ARG A 34 4.53 -13.51 9.53
C ARG A 34 3.71 -12.24 9.68
N PHE A 35 3.15 -11.74 8.57
CA PHE A 35 2.33 -10.55 8.60
C PHE A 35 0.84 -10.83 8.81
N ALA A 36 0.40 -12.09 8.89
CA ALA A 36 -1.00 -12.42 9.10
C ALA A 36 -1.61 -11.74 10.35
N SER A 37 -0.84 -11.65 11.45
CA SER A 37 -1.27 -10.96 12.68
C SER A 37 -1.59 -9.47 12.46
N ARG A 38 -1.01 -8.85 11.43
CA ARG A 38 -1.25 -7.43 11.08
C ARG A 38 -2.66 -7.17 10.58
N LEU A 39 -3.40 -8.20 10.17
CA LEU A 39 -4.80 -8.07 9.77
C LEU A 39 -5.75 -8.03 10.98
N LEU A 40 -5.33 -8.52 12.15
CA LEU A 40 -6.19 -8.63 13.33
C LEU A 40 -6.90 -7.30 13.72
N PRO A 41 -6.24 -6.13 13.68
CA PRO A 41 -6.91 -4.85 13.91
C PRO A 41 -8.11 -4.57 12.99
N LEU A 42 -8.19 -5.19 11.82
CA LEU A 42 -9.30 -5.02 10.86
C LEU A 42 -10.47 -6.00 11.12
N THR A 43 -10.21 -7.07 11.88
CA THR A 43 -11.17 -8.14 12.14
C THR A 43 -12.22 -7.76 13.20
N ALA A 44 -13.29 -8.55 13.27
CA ALA A 44 -14.29 -8.53 14.33
C ALA A 44 -14.43 -9.92 14.95
N ALA A 45 -14.99 -10.00 16.17
CA ALA A 45 -15.27 -11.27 16.82
C ALA A 45 -16.13 -12.18 15.92
N GLY A 46 -15.70 -13.43 15.76
CA GLY A 46 -16.33 -14.42 14.90
C GLY A 46 -15.92 -14.38 13.43
N ASP A 47 -15.09 -13.42 13.00
CA ASP A 47 -14.36 -13.52 11.73
C ASP A 47 -13.34 -14.67 11.76
N MET A 48 -12.83 -15.03 10.59
CA MET A 48 -11.76 -16.00 10.41
C MET A 48 -10.51 -15.33 9.85
N LEU A 49 -9.34 -15.67 10.36
CA LEU A 49 -8.04 -15.37 9.77
C LEU A 49 -7.48 -16.66 9.17
N TRP A 50 -7.30 -16.68 7.86
CA TRP A 50 -6.80 -17.85 7.16
C TRP A 50 -5.33 -17.70 6.74
N VAL A 51 -4.50 -18.62 7.26
CA VAL A 51 -3.04 -18.62 7.11
C VAL A 51 -2.56 -19.98 6.57
N PRO A 52 -2.73 -20.27 5.27
CA PRO A 52 -2.28 -21.54 4.67
C PRO A 52 -0.75 -21.71 4.74
N GLU A 53 0.00 -20.62 4.90
CA GLU A 53 1.45 -20.63 5.12
C GLU A 53 1.87 -20.95 6.56
N TRP A 54 0.93 -21.36 7.43
CA TRP A 54 1.16 -21.72 8.82
C TRP A 54 2.40 -22.59 9.06
N PRO A 55 2.69 -23.65 8.26
CA PRO A 55 3.85 -24.51 8.49
C PRO A 55 5.21 -23.82 8.34
N HIS A 56 5.26 -22.59 7.82
CA HIS A 56 6.51 -21.83 7.69
C HIS A 56 6.87 -21.02 8.94
N LEU A 57 5.94 -20.82 9.86
CA LEU A 57 6.18 -20.13 11.13
C LEU A 57 6.92 -21.03 12.13
N SER A 58 7.76 -20.41 12.97
CA SER A 58 8.32 -21.08 14.14
C SER A 58 7.20 -21.45 15.14
N ILE A 59 7.48 -22.38 16.06
CA ILE A 59 6.52 -22.78 17.10
C ILE A 59 6.11 -21.57 17.95
N GLU A 60 7.06 -20.68 18.27
CA GLU A 60 6.80 -19.45 19.02
C GLU A 60 5.90 -18.49 18.23
N GLU A 61 6.19 -18.24 16.95
CA GLU A 61 5.36 -17.39 16.08
C GLU A 61 3.92 -17.95 15.95
N GLN A 62 3.77 -19.28 15.91
CA GLN A 62 2.47 -19.96 15.88
C GLN A 62 1.70 -19.78 17.20
N GLN A 63 2.37 -19.90 18.34
CA GLN A 63 1.76 -19.71 19.65
C GLN A 63 1.29 -18.27 19.84
N ASP A 64 2.12 -17.30 19.47
CA ASP A 64 1.79 -15.87 19.54
C ASP A 64 0.57 -15.52 18.69
N LEU A 65 0.55 -15.96 17.43
CA LEU A 65 -0.58 -15.70 16.53
C LEU A 65 -1.86 -16.37 17.04
N SER A 66 -1.78 -17.60 17.57
CA SER A 66 -2.93 -18.29 18.16
C SER A 66 -3.49 -17.52 19.36
N ALA A 67 -2.62 -17.07 20.27
CA ALA A 67 -3.01 -16.32 21.46
C ALA A 67 -3.67 -14.99 21.08
N LEU A 68 -3.15 -14.29 20.07
CA LEU A 68 -3.74 -13.05 19.55
C LEU A 68 -5.12 -13.28 18.93
N CYS A 69 -5.29 -14.33 18.12
CA CYS A 69 -6.59 -14.68 17.54
C CYS A 69 -7.62 -15.03 18.62
N GLN A 70 -7.22 -15.84 19.62
CA GLN A 70 -8.08 -16.20 20.75
C GLN A 70 -8.52 -14.96 21.53
N LYS A 71 -7.59 -14.04 21.84
CA LYS A 71 -7.88 -12.79 22.53
C LYS A 71 -8.92 -11.94 21.79
N GLN A 72 -8.88 -11.92 20.46
CA GLN A 72 -9.82 -11.15 19.63
C GLN A 72 -11.06 -11.95 19.19
N GLN A 73 -11.22 -13.19 19.67
CA GLN A 73 -12.30 -14.09 19.27
C GLN A 73 -12.38 -14.31 17.75
N VAL A 74 -11.21 -14.31 17.09
CA VAL A 74 -11.06 -14.58 15.66
C VAL A 74 -10.72 -16.06 15.48
N GLN A 75 -11.41 -16.72 14.56
CA GLN A 75 -11.15 -18.11 14.20
C GLN A 75 -9.85 -18.18 13.41
N LEU A 76 -8.86 -18.92 13.89
CA LEU A 76 -7.63 -19.16 13.14
C LEU A 76 -7.79 -20.44 12.31
N GLU A 77 -7.62 -20.32 10.99
CA GLU A 77 -7.63 -21.44 10.06
C GLU A 77 -6.25 -21.59 9.42
N THR A 78 -5.71 -22.82 9.44
CA THR A 78 -4.32 -23.13 9.04
C THR A 78 -4.26 -24.15 7.92
N ALA A 79 -5.41 -24.63 7.44
CA ALA A 79 -5.51 -25.50 6.29
C ALA A 79 -4.70 -24.94 5.12
N SER A 80 -3.76 -25.76 4.64
CA SER A 80 -2.89 -25.40 3.51
C SER A 80 -3.69 -25.18 2.22
N THR A 81 -4.91 -25.71 2.15
CA THR A 81 -5.82 -25.55 1.02
C THR A 81 -7.17 -25.01 1.48
N ALA A 82 -7.80 -24.21 0.61
CA ALA A 82 -9.15 -23.72 0.88
C ALA A 82 -10.20 -24.84 0.90
N ARG A 83 -9.90 -26.08 0.46
CA ARG A 83 -10.90 -27.17 0.38
C ARG A 83 -11.52 -27.49 1.73
N GLU A 84 -10.73 -27.38 2.78
CA GLU A 84 -11.12 -27.70 4.16
C GLU A 84 -11.95 -26.58 4.82
N ILE A 85 -11.99 -25.40 4.20
CA ILE A 85 -12.73 -24.24 4.73
C ILE A 85 -14.19 -24.28 4.27
N PRO A 86 -15.17 -23.98 5.14
CA PRO A 86 -16.58 -23.89 4.74
C PRO A 86 -16.80 -22.95 3.55
N GLY A 87 -17.71 -23.34 2.65
CA GLY A 87 -18.06 -22.56 1.47
C GLY A 87 -19.03 -21.42 1.77
N ALA A 88 -20.33 -21.68 1.74
CA ALA A 88 -21.35 -20.63 1.88
C ALA A 88 -21.30 -19.87 3.22
N GLY A 89 -21.76 -18.61 3.21
CA GLY A 89 -21.96 -17.79 4.41
C GLY A 89 -20.76 -16.94 4.83
N TRP A 90 -19.71 -16.90 4.01
CA TRP A 90 -18.48 -16.15 4.26
C TRP A 90 -18.19 -15.15 3.14
N ARG A 91 -17.60 -14.02 3.54
CA ARG A 91 -17.01 -13.02 2.63
C ARG A 91 -15.49 -13.06 2.69
N LEU A 92 -14.82 -13.15 1.55
CA LEU A 92 -13.36 -13.05 1.48
C LEU A 92 -12.92 -11.58 1.53
N GLU A 93 -12.01 -11.27 2.45
CA GLU A 93 -11.34 -9.98 2.61
C GLU A 93 -9.82 -10.16 2.47
N PRO A 94 -9.26 -9.96 1.27
CA PRO A 94 -7.82 -10.05 1.07
C PRO A 94 -7.12 -8.76 1.52
N TRP A 95 -5.81 -8.84 1.81
CA TRP A 95 -4.95 -7.66 2.00
C TRP A 95 -5.02 -6.72 0.79
N GLY A 96 -4.96 -7.27 -0.42
CA GLY A 96 -5.18 -6.52 -1.66
C GLY A 96 -5.99 -7.30 -2.67
N TRP A 97 -6.84 -6.60 -3.43
CA TRP A 97 -7.64 -7.24 -4.48
C TRP A 97 -6.80 -7.67 -5.67
N ASN A 98 -7.02 -8.89 -6.14
CA ASN A 98 -6.52 -9.36 -7.43
C ASN A 98 -7.41 -10.48 -8.00
N ASN A 99 -7.16 -10.91 -9.24
CA ASN A 99 -7.91 -12.00 -9.87
C ASN A 99 -7.78 -13.33 -9.11
N GLU A 100 -6.60 -13.64 -8.55
CA GLU A 100 -6.39 -14.86 -7.76
C GLU A 100 -7.38 -14.96 -6.58
N MET A 101 -7.64 -13.86 -5.88
CA MET A 101 -8.61 -13.84 -4.78
C MET A 101 -10.06 -13.98 -5.26
N ARG A 102 -10.40 -13.49 -6.46
CA ARG A 102 -11.74 -13.67 -7.05
C ARG A 102 -11.99 -15.12 -7.46
N GLU A 103 -11.00 -15.73 -8.11
CA GLU A 103 -11.06 -17.13 -8.52
C GLU A 103 -11.22 -18.03 -7.29
N LEU A 104 -10.47 -17.72 -6.23
CA LEU A 104 -10.56 -18.42 -4.96
C LEU A 104 -11.94 -18.29 -4.32
N ALA A 105 -12.49 -17.07 -4.26
CA ALA A 105 -13.85 -16.85 -3.74
C ALA A 105 -14.89 -17.61 -4.56
N THR A 106 -14.79 -17.56 -5.89
CA THR A 106 -15.69 -18.27 -6.82
C THR A 106 -15.63 -19.79 -6.60
N LEU A 107 -14.42 -20.35 -6.52
CA LEU A 107 -14.21 -21.79 -6.27
C LEU A 107 -14.85 -22.25 -4.96
N LYS A 108 -14.87 -21.38 -3.95
CA LYS A 108 -15.38 -21.68 -2.61
C LYS A 108 -16.83 -21.30 -2.38
N GLY A 109 -17.46 -20.57 -3.31
CA GLY A 109 -18.77 -19.98 -3.09
C GLY A 109 -18.76 -18.91 -1.99
N TRP A 110 -17.62 -18.23 -1.80
CA TRP A 110 -17.52 -17.07 -0.93
C TRP A 110 -18.00 -15.81 -1.65
N GLU A 111 -18.61 -14.91 -0.89
CA GLU A 111 -18.83 -13.55 -1.38
C GLU A 111 -17.50 -12.81 -1.45
N ILE A 112 -17.32 -11.97 -2.47
CA ILE A 112 -16.17 -11.08 -2.57
C ILE A 112 -16.63 -9.74 -3.14
N HIS A 113 -16.36 -8.67 -2.40
CA HIS A 113 -16.65 -7.31 -2.83
C HIS A 113 -15.33 -6.69 -3.27
N ALA A 114 -15.11 -6.59 -4.57
CA ALA A 114 -13.81 -6.23 -5.11
C ALA A 114 -13.93 -5.38 -6.39
N PRO A 115 -13.29 -4.20 -6.48
CA PRO A 115 -13.31 -3.34 -7.68
C PRO A 115 -12.65 -4.04 -8.86
N SER A 116 -13.00 -3.73 -10.11
CA SER A 116 -12.36 -4.40 -11.27
C SER A 116 -10.82 -4.40 -11.19
N GLN A 117 -10.17 -5.46 -11.69
CA GLN A 117 -8.70 -5.56 -11.70
C GLN A 117 -8.04 -4.34 -12.36
N ARG A 118 -8.67 -3.82 -13.42
CA ARG A 118 -8.22 -2.61 -14.11
C ARG A 118 -8.19 -1.40 -13.18
N LEU A 119 -9.23 -1.20 -12.36
CA LEU A 119 -9.29 -0.08 -11.43
C LEU A 119 -8.32 -0.26 -10.27
N VAL A 120 -8.17 -1.48 -9.74
CA VAL A 120 -7.16 -1.76 -8.72
C VAL A 120 -5.75 -1.45 -9.25
N ALA A 121 -5.43 -1.86 -10.48
CA ALA A 121 -4.16 -1.56 -11.11
C ALA A 121 -3.99 -0.06 -11.38
N TRP A 122 -5.00 0.61 -11.93
CA TRP A 122 -4.95 2.05 -12.18
C TRP A 122 -4.69 2.85 -10.88
N THR A 123 -5.39 2.53 -9.79
CA THR A 123 -5.22 3.25 -8.52
C THR A 123 -3.87 2.96 -7.85
N ASN A 124 -3.31 1.76 -7.98
CA ASN A 124 -1.97 1.43 -7.44
C ASN A 124 -0.81 1.82 -8.37
N SER A 125 -1.09 2.36 -9.56
CA SER A 125 -0.07 2.64 -10.57
C SER A 125 0.69 3.91 -10.19
N ARG A 126 2.01 3.79 -9.97
CA ARG A 126 2.88 4.96 -9.78
C ARG A 126 2.93 5.86 -11.01
N ARG A 127 2.68 5.29 -12.20
CA ARG A 127 2.50 6.09 -13.41
C ARG A 127 1.27 6.97 -13.32
N THR A 128 0.16 6.45 -12.80
CA THR A 128 -1.08 7.21 -12.64
C THR A 128 -0.90 8.35 -11.64
N SER A 129 -0.33 8.07 -10.46
CA SER A 129 -0.07 9.14 -9.48
C SER A 129 0.93 10.17 -10.01
N ALA A 130 2.00 9.76 -10.70
CA ALA A 130 2.97 10.66 -11.31
C ALA A 130 2.33 11.53 -12.43
N GLN A 131 1.39 10.98 -13.21
CA GLN A 131 0.66 11.75 -14.22
C GLN A 131 -0.21 12.84 -13.57
N TYR A 132 -0.90 12.54 -12.46
CA TYR A 132 -1.59 13.55 -11.67
C TYR A 132 -0.61 14.60 -11.15
N GLU A 133 0.54 14.18 -10.61
CA GLU A 133 1.53 15.10 -10.09
C GLU A 133 2.05 16.08 -11.16
N LEU A 134 2.23 15.61 -12.39
CA LEU A 134 2.67 16.41 -13.53
C LEU A 134 1.57 17.31 -14.10
N GLU A 135 0.35 16.79 -14.28
CA GLU A 135 -0.78 17.52 -14.87
C GLU A 135 -1.19 18.72 -14.01
N TYR A 136 -1.16 18.55 -12.68
CA TYR A 136 -1.56 19.59 -11.73
C TYR A 136 -0.38 20.41 -11.18
N ASP A 137 0.85 20.17 -11.66
CA ASP A 137 2.08 20.85 -11.20
C ASP A 137 2.25 20.80 -9.66
N ILE A 138 2.04 19.61 -9.09
CA ILE A 138 2.15 19.34 -7.64
C ILE A 138 3.26 18.34 -7.31
N GLY A 139 3.92 17.80 -8.33
CA GLY A 139 5.06 16.89 -8.18
C GLY A 139 6.37 17.62 -7.90
N PRO A 140 7.40 16.90 -7.45
CA PRO A 140 8.73 17.48 -7.28
C PRO A 140 9.35 17.85 -8.64
N PRO A 141 10.18 18.91 -8.70
CA PRO A 141 10.89 19.28 -9.92
C PRO A 141 11.73 18.11 -10.46
N GLY A 142 11.53 17.78 -11.74
CA GLY A 142 12.24 16.68 -12.39
C GLY A 142 11.60 15.30 -12.23
N LEU A 143 10.40 15.20 -11.64
CA LEU A 143 9.55 14.00 -11.77
C LEU A 143 9.35 13.67 -13.26
N GLY A 144 9.42 12.39 -13.61
CA GLY A 144 9.21 11.95 -14.98
C GLY A 144 8.66 10.54 -15.08
N VAL A 145 7.97 10.24 -16.17
CA VAL A 145 7.54 8.89 -16.54
C VAL A 145 8.22 8.53 -17.84
N CYS A 146 8.86 7.36 -17.89
CA CYS A 146 9.45 6.83 -19.11
C CYS A 146 8.92 5.42 -19.41
N THR A 147 8.75 5.15 -20.70
CA THR A 147 8.22 3.91 -21.27
C THR A 147 9.20 3.27 -22.25
N SER A 148 10.35 3.92 -22.48
CA SER A 148 11.43 3.42 -23.33
C SER A 148 12.80 3.82 -22.80
N ALA A 149 13.83 3.13 -23.28
CA ALA A 149 15.22 3.48 -22.98
C ALA A 149 15.59 4.88 -23.50
N ASP A 150 15.05 5.30 -24.65
CA ASP A 150 15.31 6.61 -25.23
C ASP A 150 14.74 7.74 -24.36
N GLU A 151 13.52 7.58 -23.86
CA GLU A 151 12.91 8.53 -22.92
C GLU A 151 13.71 8.62 -21.62
N LEU A 152 14.16 7.48 -21.07
CA LEU A 152 15.00 7.47 -19.88
C LEU A 152 16.34 8.18 -20.13
N GLN A 153 16.97 7.95 -21.29
CA GLN A 153 18.21 8.63 -21.68
C GLN A 153 18.01 10.15 -21.82
N GLN A 154 16.85 10.59 -22.33
CA GLN A 154 16.52 12.02 -22.40
C GLN A 154 16.43 12.63 -21.00
N ILE A 155 15.76 11.96 -20.06
CA ILE A 155 15.68 12.40 -18.66
C ILE A 155 17.08 12.49 -18.06
N LEU A 156 17.91 11.45 -18.20
CA LEU A 156 19.28 11.41 -17.67
C LEU A 156 20.18 12.52 -18.21
N ARG A 157 20.06 12.87 -19.50
CA ARG A 157 20.82 13.98 -20.11
C ARG A 157 20.41 15.35 -19.59
N SER A 158 19.18 15.50 -19.12
CA SER A 158 18.71 16.74 -18.50
C SER A 158 19.10 16.88 -17.03
N CYS A 159 19.63 15.81 -16.42
CA CYS A 159 20.00 15.79 -15.02
C CYS A 159 21.31 16.51 -14.76
N THR A 160 21.39 17.20 -13.63
CA THR A 160 22.67 17.77 -13.18
C THR A 160 23.59 16.64 -12.67
N PRO A 161 24.92 16.74 -12.84
CA PRO A 161 25.84 15.64 -12.55
C PRO A 161 25.79 15.08 -11.11
N ASN A 162 25.31 15.87 -10.15
CA ASN A 162 25.27 15.51 -8.73
C ASN A 162 23.85 15.24 -8.21
N VAL A 163 22.82 15.24 -9.08
CA VAL A 163 21.46 14.93 -8.63
C VAL A 163 21.38 13.45 -8.26
N LYS A 164 20.95 13.18 -7.04
CA LYS A 164 20.57 11.83 -6.62
C LYS A 164 19.15 11.56 -7.11
N TRP A 165 18.88 10.34 -7.51
CA TRP A 165 17.60 9.97 -8.08
C TRP A 165 17.22 8.54 -7.73
N VAL A 166 15.93 8.24 -7.89
CA VAL A 166 15.37 6.91 -7.81
C VAL A 166 14.49 6.66 -9.03
N LEU A 167 14.63 5.49 -9.64
CA LEU A 167 13.77 5.01 -10.70
C LEU A 167 12.98 3.82 -10.16
N LYS A 168 11.66 3.92 -10.17
CA LYS A 168 10.74 2.93 -9.62
C LYS A 168 9.94 2.28 -10.74
N ALA A 169 9.68 0.98 -10.63
CA ALA A 169 8.70 0.33 -11.50
C ALA A 169 7.28 0.83 -11.19
N GLU A 170 6.41 0.80 -12.20
CA GLU A 170 5.00 1.22 -12.07
C GLU A 170 4.27 0.56 -10.89
N PHE A 171 4.46 -0.75 -10.74
CA PHE A 171 3.97 -1.54 -9.61
C PHE A 171 5.16 -2.03 -8.80
N GLY A 172 5.06 -2.09 -7.48
CA GLY A 172 6.19 -2.55 -6.68
C GLY A 172 5.94 -2.36 -5.20
N MET A 173 6.52 -3.26 -4.40
CA MET A 173 6.19 -3.42 -2.99
C MET A 173 7.35 -3.09 -2.08
N SER A 174 7.08 -2.32 -1.01
CA SER A 174 7.98 -2.13 0.14
C SER A 174 9.43 -1.79 -0.24
N GLY A 175 9.61 -0.84 -1.17
CA GLY A 175 10.93 -0.38 -1.61
C GLY A 175 11.71 -1.36 -2.49
N ARG A 176 11.07 -2.45 -2.95
CA ARG A 176 11.57 -3.33 -4.02
C ARG A 176 11.17 -2.76 -5.38
N GLU A 177 11.71 -3.32 -6.46
CA GLU A 177 11.48 -2.86 -7.85
C GLU A 177 11.84 -1.38 -8.08
N ARG A 178 12.97 -0.97 -7.51
CA ARG A 178 13.57 0.34 -7.75
C ARG A 178 15.09 0.25 -7.90
N ILE A 179 15.66 1.21 -8.59
CA ILE A 179 17.10 1.47 -8.63
C ILE A 179 17.37 2.91 -8.21
N MET A 180 18.51 3.16 -7.58
CA MET A 180 18.95 4.51 -7.18
C MET A 180 20.27 4.83 -7.85
N GLY A 181 20.54 6.09 -8.11
CA GLY A 181 21.81 6.53 -8.68
C GLY A 181 22.08 8.01 -8.46
N THR A 182 23.19 8.47 -9.05
CA THR A 182 23.61 9.87 -9.04
C THR A 182 24.07 10.25 -10.43
N GLY A 183 23.70 11.44 -10.89
CA GLY A 183 24.12 11.96 -12.19
C GLY A 183 23.44 11.27 -13.37
N SER A 184 24.09 11.30 -14.53
CA SER A 184 23.52 10.87 -15.82
C SER A 184 23.77 9.40 -16.18
N ASP A 185 24.63 8.70 -15.44
CA ASP A 185 25.14 7.41 -15.88
C ASP A 185 24.45 6.25 -15.17
N LEU A 186 24.14 5.21 -15.95
CA LEU A 186 23.63 3.93 -15.45
C LEU A 186 24.73 2.88 -15.50
N SER A 187 24.87 2.10 -14.44
CA SER A 187 25.68 0.88 -14.46
C SER A 187 25.07 -0.17 -15.40
N ALA A 188 25.89 -1.12 -15.86
CA ALA A 188 25.42 -2.21 -16.72
C ALA A 188 24.24 -3.01 -16.10
N GLN A 189 24.24 -3.18 -14.78
CA GLN A 189 23.13 -3.84 -14.07
C GLN A 189 21.85 -3.01 -14.11
N GLN A 190 21.95 -1.69 -13.95
CA GLN A 190 20.80 -0.79 -14.03
C GLN A 190 20.25 -0.74 -15.45
N VAL A 191 21.11 -0.70 -16.48
CA VAL A 191 20.70 -0.79 -17.89
C VAL A 191 19.90 -2.07 -18.13
N ALA A 192 20.47 -3.24 -17.80
CA ALA A 192 19.79 -4.53 -17.97
C ALA A 192 18.46 -4.60 -17.20
N TRP A 193 18.39 -4.02 -16.00
CA TRP A 193 17.16 -3.92 -15.23
C TRP A 193 16.11 -3.08 -15.99
N THR A 194 16.46 -1.87 -16.44
CA THR A 194 15.53 -0.99 -17.17
C THR A 194 15.06 -1.59 -18.50
N GLU A 195 15.98 -2.13 -19.30
CA GLU A 195 15.67 -2.77 -20.59
C GLU A 195 14.70 -3.94 -20.42
N SER A 196 14.90 -4.78 -19.40
CA SER A 196 13.99 -5.90 -19.14
C SER A 196 12.55 -5.45 -18.80
N ARG A 197 12.37 -4.28 -18.17
CA ARG A 197 11.05 -3.73 -17.84
C ARG A 197 10.39 -3.12 -19.07
N PHE A 198 11.14 -2.36 -19.87
CA PHE A 198 10.63 -1.81 -21.13
C PHE A 198 10.28 -2.91 -22.14
N ALA A 199 11.08 -3.98 -22.22
CA ALA A 199 10.77 -5.14 -23.04
C ALA A 199 9.49 -5.87 -22.60
N ALA A 200 9.12 -5.78 -21.32
CA ALA A 200 7.87 -6.26 -20.77
C ALA A 200 6.70 -5.26 -20.93
N GLY A 201 6.94 -4.09 -21.55
CA GLY A 201 5.94 -3.03 -21.73
C GLY A 201 5.64 -2.22 -20.46
N HIS A 202 6.49 -2.31 -19.44
CA HIS A 202 6.28 -1.61 -18.17
C HIS A 202 6.79 -0.16 -18.26
N ALA A 203 6.07 0.77 -17.62
CA ALA A 203 6.58 2.12 -17.38
C ALA A 203 7.49 2.15 -16.15
N LEU A 204 8.41 3.11 -16.13
CA LEU A 204 9.24 3.46 -14.99
C LEU A 204 8.97 4.92 -14.61
N VAL A 205 8.98 5.19 -13.31
CA VAL A 205 8.81 6.53 -12.75
C VAL A 205 10.14 7.01 -12.19
N TRP A 206 10.66 8.06 -12.81
CA TRP A 206 11.87 8.75 -12.40
C TRP A 206 11.53 9.82 -11.37
N GLU A 207 12.25 9.84 -10.26
CA GLU A 207 12.09 10.84 -9.22
C GLU A 207 13.46 11.36 -8.75
N PRO A 208 13.60 12.66 -8.47
CA PRO A 208 14.72 13.14 -7.68
C PRO A 208 14.70 12.50 -6.29
N TRP A 209 15.87 12.25 -5.72
CA TRP A 209 15.99 11.80 -4.33
C TRP A 209 15.82 12.99 -3.39
N LEU A 210 14.64 13.09 -2.80
CA LEU A 210 14.24 14.23 -1.97
C LEU A 210 14.79 14.14 -0.54
N ALA A 211 15.12 15.29 0.05
CA ALA A 211 15.48 15.40 1.45
C ALA A 211 14.21 15.43 2.31
N SER A 212 13.66 14.24 2.61
CA SER A 212 12.45 14.07 3.43
C SER A 212 12.63 14.72 4.80
N VAL A 213 11.67 15.57 5.19
CA VAL A 213 11.57 16.16 6.54
C VAL A 213 10.42 15.54 7.35
N GLY A 214 9.55 14.78 6.69
CA GLY A 214 8.42 14.07 7.31
C GLY A 214 7.57 13.38 6.24
N GLU A 215 6.95 12.26 6.60
CA GLU A 215 6.06 11.50 5.73
C GLU A 215 4.79 11.13 6.50
N MET A 216 3.66 11.14 5.81
CA MET A 216 2.35 10.77 6.37
C MET A 216 1.59 9.88 5.41
N SER A 217 0.81 8.94 5.95
CA SER A 217 -0.15 8.13 5.20
C SER A 217 -1.56 8.60 5.51
N PHE A 218 -2.27 9.13 4.52
CA PHE A 218 -3.68 9.52 4.59
C PHE A 218 -4.55 8.32 4.22
N HIS A 219 -5.51 7.98 5.08
CA HIS A 219 -6.31 6.77 4.93
C HIS A 219 -7.78 7.09 4.64
N TYR A 220 -8.33 6.42 3.64
CA TYR A 220 -9.71 6.55 3.19
C TYR A 220 -10.39 5.19 3.07
N GLU A 221 -11.72 5.20 3.14
CA GLU A 221 -12.60 4.10 2.78
C GLU A 221 -13.58 4.59 1.71
N LEU A 222 -13.61 3.91 0.57
CA LEU A 222 -14.45 4.27 -0.57
C LEU A 222 -15.61 3.27 -0.66
N SER A 223 -16.85 3.73 -0.67
CA SER A 223 -18.01 2.85 -0.78
C SER A 223 -18.30 2.49 -2.25
N GLN A 224 -19.03 1.39 -2.48
CA GLN A 224 -19.49 1.03 -3.83
C GLN A 224 -20.46 2.07 -4.43
N ALA A 225 -21.09 2.89 -3.58
CA ALA A 225 -21.95 4.00 -4.01
C ALA A 225 -21.14 5.26 -4.40
N GLY A 226 -19.81 5.24 -4.26
CA GLY A 226 -18.92 6.36 -4.57
C GLY A 226 -18.71 7.34 -3.42
N GLU A 227 -19.14 7.00 -2.20
CA GLU A 227 -18.89 7.83 -1.02
C GLU A 227 -17.44 7.69 -0.56
N VAL A 228 -16.80 8.81 -0.25
CA VAL A 228 -15.43 8.84 0.28
C VAL A 228 -15.47 9.20 1.76
N ARG A 229 -14.95 8.30 2.60
CA ARG A 229 -14.80 8.54 4.03
C ARG A 229 -13.32 8.64 4.38
N PHE A 230 -12.91 9.76 4.96
CA PHE A 230 -11.59 9.88 5.58
C PHE A 230 -11.58 9.08 6.90
N CYS A 231 -10.61 8.19 7.06
CA CYS A 231 -10.48 7.30 8.22
C CYS A 231 -9.47 7.83 9.24
N GLY A 232 -8.49 8.62 8.80
CA GLY A 232 -7.44 9.15 9.66
C GLY A 232 -6.09 9.20 8.94
N VAL A 233 -5.06 9.50 9.71
CA VAL A 233 -3.69 9.70 9.24
C VAL A 233 -2.71 9.04 10.18
N THR A 234 -1.63 8.51 9.63
CA THR A 234 -0.50 7.97 10.39
C THR A 234 0.79 8.67 9.97
N ASP A 235 1.70 8.88 10.90
CA ASP A 235 3.09 9.19 10.55
C ASP A 235 3.70 7.97 9.87
N LEU A 236 4.54 8.21 8.87
CA LEU A 236 5.30 7.19 8.16
C LEU A 236 6.79 7.41 8.42
N PHE A 237 7.44 6.41 9.01
CA PHE A 237 8.88 6.47 9.28
C PHE A 237 9.63 5.55 8.32
N SER A 238 10.58 6.14 7.60
CA SER A 238 11.48 5.47 6.67
C SER A 238 12.94 5.69 7.08
N ASP A 239 13.82 4.75 6.76
CA ASP A 239 15.27 4.93 6.96
C ASP A 239 15.88 5.89 5.92
N ALA A 240 17.19 6.18 6.03
CA ALA A 240 17.90 7.05 5.10
C ALA A 240 17.96 6.52 3.65
N ARG A 241 17.60 5.25 3.42
CA ARG A 241 17.47 4.62 2.10
C ARG A 241 16.00 4.56 1.67
N GLY A 242 15.08 5.19 2.39
CA GLY A 242 13.64 5.13 2.13
C GLY A 242 13.07 3.72 2.27
N GLN A 243 13.57 2.91 3.21
CA GLN A 243 12.96 1.65 3.62
C GLN A 243 12.01 1.90 4.80
N TYR A 244 10.81 1.34 4.71
CA TYR A 244 9.80 1.41 5.78
C TYR A 244 10.33 0.87 7.11
N LEU A 245 10.10 1.62 8.19
CA LEU A 245 10.42 1.24 9.57
C LEU A 245 9.16 0.99 10.39
N ARG A 246 8.25 1.96 10.45
CA ARG A 246 6.99 1.88 11.21
C ARG A 246 5.99 2.95 10.78
N ASN A 247 4.76 2.82 11.25
CA ASN A 247 3.77 3.88 11.29
C ASN A 247 3.37 4.16 12.74
N ASP A 248 3.08 5.41 13.06
CA ASP A 248 2.50 5.81 14.34
C ASP A 248 1.15 6.52 14.07
N ALA A 249 0.07 6.09 14.75
CA ALA A 249 -1.26 6.67 14.54
C ALA A 249 -1.36 8.08 15.15
N ILE A 250 -2.02 8.99 14.43
CA ILE A 250 -2.21 10.35 14.93
C ILE A 250 -3.59 10.49 15.57
N PRO A 251 -3.69 10.92 16.85
CA PRO A 251 -4.96 11.12 17.54
C PRO A 251 -5.89 12.10 16.81
N VAL A 252 -7.20 11.82 16.87
CA VAL A 252 -8.24 12.64 16.22
C VAL A 252 -8.16 14.11 16.62
N ALA A 253 -7.86 14.39 17.89
CA ALA A 253 -7.72 15.74 18.42
C ALA A 253 -6.64 16.58 17.69
N GLN A 254 -5.67 15.94 17.03
CA GLN A 254 -4.57 16.61 16.32
C GLN A 254 -4.87 16.80 14.82
N TRP A 255 -5.94 16.23 14.28
CA TRP A 255 -6.21 16.26 12.84
C TRP A 255 -6.43 17.68 12.29
N ASN A 256 -7.02 18.58 13.08
CA ASN A 256 -7.19 19.98 12.68
C ASN A 256 -5.85 20.71 12.53
N GLU A 257 -4.91 20.46 13.43
CA GLU A 257 -3.57 21.03 13.33
C GLU A 257 -2.79 20.37 12.18
N LEU A 258 -2.92 19.06 11.99
CA LEU A 258 -2.35 18.39 10.82
C LEU A 258 -2.86 18.94 9.50
N ARG A 259 -4.16 19.25 9.39
CA ARG A 259 -4.71 19.87 8.18
C ARG A 259 -4.13 21.25 7.89
N LYS A 260 -3.82 22.04 8.92
CA LYS A 260 -3.13 23.33 8.78
C LYS A 260 -1.65 23.14 8.46
N LEU A 261 -1.04 22.11 9.05
CA LEU A 261 0.34 21.79 8.78
C LEU A 261 0.47 21.30 7.35
N TRP A 262 -0.33 20.36 6.86
CA TRP A 262 -0.25 19.72 5.54
C TRP A 262 -1.41 20.11 4.60
N PRO A 263 -1.62 21.41 4.29
CA PRO A 263 -2.83 21.85 3.61
C PRO A 263 -2.94 21.31 2.17
N GLN A 264 -1.81 21.21 1.45
CA GLN A 264 -1.81 20.72 0.08
C GLN A 264 -2.08 19.22 0.04
N SER A 265 -1.36 18.45 0.88
CA SER A 265 -1.53 17.00 0.95
C SER A 265 -2.94 16.63 1.40
N TRP A 266 -3.49 17.31 2.42
CA TRP A 266 -4.87 17.09 2.87
C TRP A 266 -5.89 17.30 1.74
N LYS A 267 -5.74 18.37 0.96
CA LYS A 267 -6.64 18.68 -0.15
C LYS A 267 -6.51 17.66 -1.28
N VAL A 268 -5.30 17.46 -1.79
CA VAL A 268 -5.04 16.68 -3.00
C VAL A 268 -5.32 15.19 -2.78
N THR A 269 -4.98 14.64 -1.61
CA THR A 269 -5.28 13.23 -1.31
C THR A 269 -6.78 12.96 -1.26
N GLY A 270 -7.58 13.92 -0.75
CA GLY A 270 -9.04 13.86 -0.77
C GLY A 270 -9.62 13.98 -2.18
N GLU A 271 -9.06 14.85 -3.03
CA GLU A 271 -9.44 14.98 -4.45
C GLU A 271 -9.11 13.71 -5.24
N PHE A 272 -7.93 13.12 -5.02
CA PHE A 272 -7.54 11.86 -5.62
C PHE A 272 -8.46 10.72 -5.18
N ALA A 273 -8.77 10.62 -3.88
CA ALA A 273 -9.73 9.63 -3.37
C ALA A 273 -11.11 9.78 -4.02
N SER A 274 -11.56 11.03 -4.21
CA SER A 274 -12.83 11.33 -4.90
C SER A 274 -12.78 10.90 -6.37
N SER A 275 -11.69 11.17 -7.08
CA SER A 275 -11.50 10.73 -8.47
C SER A 275 -11.48 9.20 -8.60
N ALA A 276 -10.82 8.49 -7.68
CA ALA A 276 -10.82 7.04 -7.64
C ALA A 276 -12.22 6.47 -7.42
N ALA A 277 -12.99 7.03 -6.49
CA ALA A 277 -14.38 6.65 -6.24
C ALA A 277 -15.27 6.89 -7.47
N GLN A 278 -15.15 8.06 -8.12
CA GLN A 278 -15.89 8.40 -9.34
C GLN A 278 -15.54 7.48 -10.52
N SER A 279 -14.30 6.99 -10.56
CA SER A 279 -13.86 5.99 -11.54
C SER A 279 -14.37 4.58 -11.23
N GLY A 280 -15.05 4.38 -10.10
CA GLY A 280 -15.66 3.11 -9.68
C GLY A 280 -14.77 2.25 -8.78
N TYR A 281 -13.64 2.77 -8.30
CA TYR A 281 -12.87 2.08 -7.26
C TYR A 281 -13.58 2.18 -5.91
N PHE A 282 -13.58 1.09 -5.14
CA PHE A 282 -14.13 1.05 -3.78
C PHE A 282 -13.25 0.17 -2.88
N GLY A 283 -13.34 0.36 -1.57
CA GLY A 283 -12.47 -0.26 -0.57
C GLY A 283 -11.46 0.72 0.04
N PRO A 284 -10.52 0.24 0.85
CA PRO A 284 -9.46 1.00 1.46
C PRO A 284 -8.52 1.60 0.43
N LEU A 285 -8.21 2.88 0.65
CA LEU A 285 -7.21 3.62 -0.09
C LEU A 285 -6.29 4.31 0.92
N SER A 286 -4.98 4.11 0.79
CA SER A 286 -3.99 4.85 1.58
C SER A 286 -3.07 5.61 0.63
N ILE A 287 -2.86 6.89 0.91
CA ILE A 287 -2.02 7.75 0.08
C ILE A 287 -0.90 8.30 0.96
N ASP A 288 0.33 7.99 0.59
CA ASP A 288 1.52 8.47 1.26
C ASP A 288 1.90 9.84 0.68
N SER A 289 2.13 10.81 1.56
CA SER A 289 2.59 12.15 1.24
C SER A 289 3.92 12.42 1.94
N MET A 290 4.74 13.28 1.36
CA MET A 290 6.04 13.67 1.92
C MET A 290 6.14 15.18 2.01
N ARG A 291 6.80 15.66 3.06
CA ARG A 291 7.42 16.98 3.07
C ARG A 291 8.90 16.84 2.82
N TYR A 292 9.46 17.70 1.99
CA TYR A 292 10.88 17.68 1.69
C TYR A 292 11.46 19.09 1.66
N ALA A 293 12.74 19.19 2.02
CA ALA A 293 13.50 20.40 1.84
C ALA A 293 14.12 20.43 0.43
N ASP A 294 13.98 21.55 -0.27
CA ASP A 294 14.74 21.80 -1.49
C ASP A 294 16.19 22.21 -1.17
N PRO A 295 17.07 22.40 -2.18
CA PRO A 295 18.45 22.83 -1.95
C PRO A 295 18.60 24.22 -1.29
N ALA A 296 17.56 25.07 -1.34
CA ALA A 296 17.52 26.36 -0.66
C ALA A 296 17.02 26.24 0.80
N GLY A 297 16.57 25.05 1.23
CA GLY A 297 16.02 24.79 2.55
C GLY A 297 14.52 25.12 2.67
N CYS A 298 13.84 25.45 1.57
CA CYS A 298 12.40 25.66 1.57
C CYS A 298 11.68 24.32 1.67
N ILE A 299 10.63 24.26 2.48
CA ILE A 299 9.83 23.05 2.68
C ILE A 299 8.69 23.01 1.67
N HIS A 300 8.60 21.90 0.96
CA HIS A 300 7.58 21.60 -0.04
C HIS A 300 6.79 20.36 0.36
N GLU A 301 5.55 20.26 -0.13
CA GLU A 301 4.73 19.06 0.00
C GLU A 301 4.67 18.31 -1.32
N ARG A 302 4.82 17.00 -1.25
CA ARG A 302 4.54 16.04 -2.31
C ARG A 302 3.33 15.19 -1.90
N PRO A 303 2.11 15.53 -2.36
CA PRO A 303 0.89 14.89 -1.88
C PRO A 303 0.71 13.42 -2.26
N LEU A 304 1.16 13.01 -3.44
CA LEU A 304 0.86 11.71 -4.04
C LEU A 304 2.12 10.84 -4.21
N GLN A 305 2.95 10.76 -3.17
CA GLN A 305 4.22 10.05 -3.22
C GLN A 305 4.05 8.54 -3.50
N ASP A 306 3.06 7.91 -2.86
CA ASP A 306 2.70 6.52 -3.15
C ASP A 306 1.21 6.30 -2.89
N VAL A 307 0.53 5.59 -3.78
CA VAL A 307 -0.91 5.32 -3.66
C VAL A 307 -1.13 3.82 -3.54
N ASN A 308 -1.82 3.42 -2.48
CA ASN A 308 -2.04 2.02 -2.13
C ASN A 308 -3.55 1.73 -2.08
N ALA A 309 -4.08 1.12 -3.14
CA ALA A 309 -5.47 0.69 -3.25
C ALA A 309 -5.65 -0.72 -2.64
N ARG A 310 -5.32 -0.83 -1.36
CA ARG A 310 -5.30 -2.04 -0.54
C ARG A 310 -5.22 -1.68 0.94
N TRP A 311 -5.33 -2.68 1.80
CA TRP A 311 -4.92 -2.53 3.20
C TRP A 311 -3.41 -2.23 3.27
N THR A 312 -3.03 -1.42 4.26
CA THR A 312 -1.65 -1.00 4.50
C THR A 312 -1.29 -1.17 5.97
N MET A 313 0.01 -1.20 6.28
CA MET A 313 0.46 -1.30 7.67
C MET A 313 -0.03 -0.09 8.47
N GLY A 314 0.06 1.12 7.90
CA GLY A 314 -0.51 2.34 8.48
C GLY A 314 -2.01 2.22 8.76
N ARG A 315 -2.80 1.68 7.82
CA ARG A 315 -4.24 1.47 8.05
C ARG A 315 -4.49 0.49 9.19
N CYS A 316 -3.73 -0.60 9.30
CA CYS A 316 -3.87 -1.55 10.41
C CYS A 316 -3.50 -0.92 11.77
N ILE A 317 -2.44 -0.11 11.82
CA ILE A 317 -2.04 0.63 13.02
C ILE A 317 -3.11 1.66 13.43
N LEU A 318 -3.67 2.38 12.46
CA LEU A 318 -4.76 3.32 12.70
C LEU A 318 -5.99 2.62 13.30
N GLU A 319 -6.42 1.50 12.72
CA GLU A 319 -7.59 0.75 13.21
C GLU A 319 -7.34 0.15 14.60
N GLN A 320 -6.11 -0.27 14.89
CA GLN A 320 -5.72 -0.70 16.24
C GLN A 320 -5.84 0.46 17.23
N PHE A 321 -5.34 1.64 16.87
CA PHE A 321 -5.38 2.83 17.71
C PHE A 321 -6.82 3.25 18.00
N LEU A 322 -7.67 3.35 16.97
CA LEU A 322 -9.07 3.78 17.12
C LEU A 322 -9.87 2.84 18.03
N LYS A 323 -9.67 1.52 17.91
CA LYS A 323 -10.31 0.54 18.81
C LYS A 323 -9.85 0.68 20.26
N SER A 324 -8.61 1.09 20.50
CA SER A 324 -8.09 1.33 21.85
C SER A 324 -8.60 2.65 22.43
N ASP A 325 -8.71 3.70 21.60
CA ASP A 325 -9.17 5.03 22.04
C ASP A 325 -10.66 5.03 22.41
N ASP A 326 -11.50 4.34 21.63
CA ASP A 326 -12.92 4.11 21.95
C ASP A 326 -13.09 3.36 23.28
N SER A 327 -12.18 2.44 23.61
CA SER A 327 -12.21 1.71 24.88
C SER A 327 -11.84 2.57 26.10
N THR A 328 -11.11 3.67 25.89
CA THR A 328 -10.78 4.65 26.94
C THR A 328 -11.82 5.78 27.08
N ALA A 329 -12.56 6.10 26.01
CA ALA A 329 -13.69 7.02 26.07
C ALA A 329 -14.92 6.46 26.81
N GLY A 330 -15.00 5.13 26.98
CA GLY A 330 -16.04 4.44 27.75
C GLY A 330 -15.91 4.52 29.28
N SER A 331 -14.93 5.27 29.81
CA SER A 331 -14.66 5.40 31.24
C SER A 331 -14.49 6.84 31.75
N SER A 332 -15.19 7.81 31.15
CA SER A 332 -15.50 9.08 31.81
C SER A 332 -16.64 9.82 31.09
N ILE A 333 -17.87 9.46 31.41
CA ILE A 333 -18.97 10.42 31.44
C ILE A 333 -19.62 10.24 32.82
N ASP A 334 -19.09 10.97 33.78
CA ASP A 334 -19.86 11.57 34.86
C ASP A 334 -19.23 12.94 35.13
N GLU A 335 -20.08 13.95 34.90
CA GLU A 335 -19.99 15.41 35.15
C GLU A 335 -19.08 16.29 34.27
#